data_AF-A0A285EDZ7-F1
#
_entry.id   AF-A0A285EDZ7-F1
#
_cell.length_a   1.000
_cell.length_b   1.000
_cell.length_c   1.000
_cell.angle_alpha   90.00
_cell.angle_beta   90.00
_cell.angle_gamma   90.00
#
_symmetry.space_group_name_H-M   'P 1'
#
loop_
_entity.id
_entity.type
_entity.pdbx_description
1 polymer ?
#
loop_
_entity_poly.entity_id
_entity_poly.type
_entity_poly.pdbx_seq_one_letter_code
_entity_poly.pdbx_strand_id
1 'polypeptide(L)' 'MADYTATAVSEGDHWVIDVPGVGTTQADRVEDLEEMALDLIVAMTHAAPEEVHIELRIV' A
#
# COMPACT_ATOMS: atom_id res chain seq x y z
N MET A 1 -0.67 16.59 -4.39
CA MET A 1 -0.99 15.42 -3.56
C MET A 1 -1.90 14.52 -4.37
N ALA A 2 -1.50 13.26 -4.52
CA ALA A 2 -2.26 12.24 -5.21
C ALA A 2 -2.80 11.24 -4.17
N ASP A 3 -4.10 10.96 -4.25
CA ASP A 3 -4.79 10.09 -3.32
C ASP A 3 -4.86 8.66 -3.89
N TYR A 4 -4.45 7.70 -3.07
CA TYR A 4 -4.49 6.28 -3.38
C TYR A 4 -5.29 5.55 -2.32
N THR A 5 -6.03 4.53 -2.73
CA THR A 5 -6.68 3.60 -1.79
C THR A 5 -5.90 2.31 -1.79
N ALA A 6 -5.47 1.86 -0.61
CA ALA A 6 -4.81 0.58 -0.44
C ALA A 6 -5.77 -0.37 0.31
N THR A 7 -5.93 -1.60 -0.20
CA THR A 7 -6.73 -2.63 0.47
C THR A 7 -5.81 -3.75 0.93
N ALA A 8 -5.72 -3.96 2.23
CA ALA A 8 -5.00 -5.06 2.84
C ALA A 8 -5.96 -6.20 3.22
N VAL A 9 -5.65 -7.41 2.77
CA VAL A 9 -6.38 -8.64 3.07
C VAL A 9 -5.44 -9.63 3.74
N SER A 10 -5.87 -10.26 4.83
CA SER A 10 -5.08 -11.32 5.47
C SER A 10 -5.14 -12.59 4.63
N GLU A 11 -3.98 -13.05 4.15
CA GLU A 11 -3.84 -14.31 3.43
C GLU A 11 -2.89 -15.23 4.22
N GLY A 12 -3.48 -16.10 5.05
CA GLY A 12 -2.70 -17.01 5.88
C GLY A 12 -1.97 -16.30 7.01
N ASP A 13 -0.66 -16.20 6.92
CA ASP A 13 0.24 -15.59 7.92
C ASP A 13 0.77 -14.20 7.54
N HIS A 14 0.41 -13.70 6.35
CA HIS A 14 0.81 -12.39 5.86
C HIS A 14 -0.41 -11.61 5.36
N TRP A 15 -0.14 -10.38 4.95
CA TRP A 15 -1.12 -9.46 4.39
C TRP A 15 -0.77 -9.18 2.93
N VAL A 16 -1.74 -9.32 2.05
CA VAL A 16 -1.64 -8.88 0.66
C VAL A 16 -2.27 -7.50 0.56
N ILE A 17 -1.53 -6.56 -0.03
CA ILE A 17 -1.92 -5.16 -0.17
C ILE A 17 -2.10 -4.84 -1.64
N ASP A 18 -3.33 -4.55 -2.05
CA ASP A 18 -3.67 -4.13 -3.40
C ASP A 18 -3.86 -2.62 -3.48
N VAL A 19 -3.18 -1.98 -4.45
CA VAL A 19 -3.31 -0.57 -4.76
C VAL A 19 -3.78 -0.43 -6.22
N PRO A 20 -5.06 -0.10 -6.46
CA PRO A 20 -5.62 -0.04 -7.80
C PRO A 20 -4.86 0.92 -8.72
N GLY A 21 -4.47 0.44 -9.89
CA GLY A 21 -3.72 1.22 -10.89
C GLY A 21 -2.21 1.33 -10.62
N VAL A 22 -1.73 0.79 -9.50
CA VAL A 22 -0.30 0.76 -9.14
C VAL A 22 0.23 -0.67 -9.14
N GLY A 23 -0.41 -1.57 -8.40
CA GLY A 23 -0.01 -2.97 -8.28
C GLY A 23 -0.31 -3.55 -6.92
N THR A 24 0.38 -4.64 -6.60
CA THR A 24 0.18 -5.40 -5.35
C THR A 24 1.52 -5.60 -4.65
N THR A 25 1.53 -5.51 -3.32
CA THR A 25 2.66 -5.82 -2.44
C THR A 25 2.17 -6.64 -1.24
N GLN A 26 3.06 -6.98 -0.30
CA GLN A 26 2.72 -7.76 0.87
C GLN A 26 3.46 -7.26 2.12
N ALA A 27 2.92 -7.56 3.30
CA ALA A 27 3.58 -7.32 4.57
C ALA A 27 3.30 -8.45 5.57
N ASP A 28 4.23 -8.68 6.49
CA ASP A 28 4.06 -9.72 7.53
C ASP A 28 3.24 -9.21 8.73
N ARG A 29 3.18 -7.89 8.94
CA ARG A 29 2.49 -7.27 10.07
C ARG A 29 1.60 -6.13 9.64
N VAL A 30 0.53 -5.91 10.42
CA VAL A 30 -0.43 -4.82 10.20
C VAL A 30 0.22 -3.43 10.30
N GLU A 31 1.24 -3.29 11.14
CA GLU A 31 1.99 -2.03 11.33
C GLU A 31 2.82 -1.63 10.11
N ASP A 32 3.18 -2.60 9.25
CA ASP A 32 4.02 -2.37 8.07
C ASP A 32 3.18 -2.06 6.81
N LEU A 33 1.86 -2.19 6.87
CA LEU A 33 0.98 -2.12 5.68
C LEU A 33 1.06 -0.78 4.94
N GLU A 34 1.02 0.32 5.69
CA GLU A 34 1.04 1.66 5.11
C GLU A 34 2.40 1.97 4.47
N GLU A 35 3.49 1.57 5.13
CA GLU A 35 4.86 1.71 4.61
C GLU A 35 5.03 0.90 3.32
N MET A 36 4.60 -0.36 3.30
CA MET A 36 4.70 -1.21 2.11
C MET A 36 3.86 -0.68 0.95
N ALA A 37 2.66 -0.16 1.22
CA ALA A 37 1.83 0.49 0.20
C ALA A 37 2.51 1.74 -0.36
N LEU A 38 3.10 2.58 0.50
CA LEU A 38 3.79 3.80 0.10
C LEU A 38 5.02 3.49 -0.77
N ASP A 39 5.85 2.54 -0.35
CA ASP A 39 7.04 2.11 -1.08
C ASP A 39 6.68 1.61 -2.48
N LEU A 40 5.61 0.81 -2.60
CA LEU A 40 5.09 0.38 -3.89
C LEU A 40 4.68 1.56 -4.77
N ILE A 41 3.90 2.50 -4.23
CA ILE A 41 3.42 3.68 -4.99
C ILE A 41 4.60 4.52 -5.46
N VAL A 42 5.55 4.83 -4.58
CA VAL A 42 6.73 5.64 -4.91
C VAL A 42 7.57 4.94 -5.98
N ALA A 43 7.81 3.63 -5.85
CA ALA A 43 8.59 2.87 -6.82
C ALA A 43 7.92 2.83 -8.21
N MET A 44 6.59 2.69 -8.25
CA MET A 44 5.86 2.54 -9.52
C MET A 44 5.53 3.88 -10.20
N THR A 45 5.25 4.91 -9.41
CA THR A 45 4.80 6.22 -9.92
C THR A 45 5.91 7.26 -9.97
N HIS A 46 7.05 7.00 -9.31
CA HIS A 46 8.15 7.94 -9.13
C HIS A 46 7.73 9.26 -8.44
N ALA A 47 6.62 9.24 -7.70
CA ALA A 47 6.16 10.37 -6.91
C ALA A 47 7.03 10.55 -5.65
N ALA A 48 7.11 11.78 -5.13
CA ALA A 48 7.71 12.02 -3.84
C ALA A 48 6.80 11.46 -2.71
N PRO A 49 7.35 10.82 -1.67
CA PRO A 49 6.55 10.26 -0.57
C PRO A 49 5.62 11.29 0.09
N GLU A 50 6.10 12.53 0.27
CA GLU A 50 5.29 13.63 0.83
C GLU A 50 4.11 14.08 -0.05
N GLU A 51 4.06 13.67 -1.32
CA GLU A 51 2.96 13.98 -2.24
C GLU A 51 1.92 12.87 -2.35
N VAL A 52 2.12 11.76 -1.65
CA VAL A 52 1.24 10.58 -1.68
C VAL A 52 0.38 10.57 -0.42
N HIS A 53 -0.93 10.47 -0.60
CA HIS A 53 -1.85 10.20 0.49
C HIS A 53 -2.47 8.82 0.30
N ILE A 54 -2.44 7.98 1.34
CA ILE A 54 -2.96 6.62 1.29
C ILE A 54 -4.14 6.50 2.24
N GLU A 55 -5.29 6.09 1.71
CA GLU A 55 -6.39 5.58 2.51
C GLU A 55 -6.27 4.06 2.61
N LEU A 56 -5.78 3.57 3.74
CA LEU A 56 -5.63 2.14 3.99
C LEU A 56 -6.93 1.54 4.54
N ARG A 57 -7.38 0.43 3.94
CA ARG A 57 -8.52 -0.37 4.40
C ARG A 57 -8.07 -1.79 4.65
N ILE A 58 -8.41 -2.32 5.82
CA ILE A 58 -8.13 -3.71 6.22
C ILE A 58 -9.43 -4.49 6.15
N VAL A 59 -9.41 -5.64 5.49
CA VAL A 59 -10.58 -6.53 5.25
C VAL A 59 -10.35 -7.91 5.86
#